data_AF-A0A8J6HMV6-F1
#
_entry.id   AF-A0A8J6HMV6-F1
#
_cell.length_a   1.000
_cell.length_b   1.000
_cell.length_c   1.000
_cell.angle_alpha   90.00
_cell.angle_beta   90.00
_cell.angle_gamma   90.00
#
_symmetry.space_group_name_H-M   'P 1'
#
loop_
_entity.id
_entity.type
_entity.pdbx_description
1 polymer ?
#
loop_
_entity_poly.entity_id
_entity_poly.type
_entity_poly.pdbx_seq_one_letter_code
_entity_poly.pdbx_strand_id
1 'polypeptide(L)'
;MYRDPKTFAFTFQSYVQLTLLEAHTCNITTPFKFLERSVFSARYCFVEKLKRDGFLSPPEFSVLDEWFRWICQQQKVAVDLFVYLRTDPEVVYERILKRDRTEERTVPFEYIKSLHEIHEDWLYHKTLYECPVPVFTIDANMDLSEITGEYKKFENQILEKNKIFIGV
;
A
#
# COMPACT_ATOMS: atom_id res chain seq x y z
N MET A 1 6.82 -15.99 4.49
CA MET A 1 5.46 -15.43 4.65
C MET A 1 4.43 -16.34 3.99
N TYR A 2 4.31 -16.39 2.66
CA TYR A 2 3.20 -17.08 2.00
C TYR A 2 3.04 -18.60 2.27
N ARG A 3 4.12 -19.32 2.63
CA ARG A 3 4.04 -20.75 2.98
C ARG A 3 3.50 -21.01 4.39
N ASP A 4 3.74 -20.10 5.32
CA ASP A 4 3.27 -20.20 6.71
C ASP A 4 2.99 -18.80 7.26
N PRO A 5 1.83 -18.22 6.91
CA PRO A 5 1.46 -16.89 7.38
C PRO A 5 1.31 -16.82 8.90
N LYS A 6 0.84 -17.89 9.56
CA LYS A 6 0.61 -17.89 11.01
C LYS A 6 1.90 -17.69 11.79
N THR A 7 2.99 -18.31 11.36
CA THR A 7 4.29 -18.18 12.04
C THR A 7 5.02 -16.89 11.67
N PHE A 8 4.90 -16.44 10.41
CA PHE A 8 5.77 -15.37 9.89
C PHE A 8 5.08 -14.03 9.65
N ALA A 9 3.75 -13.92 9.79
CA ALA A 9 3.02 -12.68 9.54
C ALA A 9 3.54 -11.52 10.39
N PHE A 10 3.67 -11.73 11.70
CA PHE A 10 4.14 -10.69 12.62
C PHE A 10 5.55 -10.21 12.27
N THR A 11 6.51 -11.13 12.19
CA THR A 11 7.92 -10.82 11.88
C THR A 11 8.05 -10.14 10.52
N PHE A 12 7.32 -10.62 9.51
CA PHE A 12 7.35 -10.03 8.18
C PHE A 12 6.78 -8.61 8.18
N GLN A 13 5.63 -8.37 8.81
CA GLN A 13 5.03 -7.04 8.85
C GLN A 13 5.83 -6.05 9.69
N SER A 14 6.45 -6.49 10.79
CA SER A 14 7.38 -5.67 11.56
C SER A 14 8.56 -5.21 10.72
N TYR A 15 9.16 -6.12 9.94
CA TYR A 15 10.26 -5.76 9.05
C TYR A 15 9.82 -4.85 7.88
N VAL A 16 8.63 -5.07 7.32
CA VAL A 16 8.05 -4.21 6.28
C VAL A 16 7.81 -2.79 6.80
N GLN A 17 7.31 -2.62 8.04
CA GLN A 17 7.16 -1.28 8.62
C GLN A 17 8.51 -0.57 8.77
N LEU A 18 9.56 -1.29 9.15
CA LEU A 18 10.92 -0.74 9.24
C LEU A 18 11.44 -0.27 7.87
N THR A 19 11.37 -1.11 6.83
CA THR A 19 11.90 -0.75 5.52
C THR A 19 11.11 0.38 4.86
N LEU A 20 9.80 0.45 5.11
CA LEU A 20 8.97 1.57 4.65
C LEU A 20 9.30 2.85 5.44
N LEU A 21 9.56 2.77 6.74
CA LEU A 21 10.05 3.91 7.52
C LEU A 21 11.39 4.44 6.98
N GLU A 22 12.32 3.55 6.65
CA GLU A 22 13.59 3.93 6.01
C GLU A 22 13.35 4.62 4.67
N ALA A 23 12.45 4.07 3.85
CA ALA A 23 12.06 4.68 2.59
C ALA A 23 11.46 6.09 2.80
N HIS A 24 10.60 6.27 3.81
CA HIS A 24 10.00 7.56 4.19
C HIS A 24 11.03 8.59 4.64
N THR A 25 11.98 8.17 5.47
CA THR A 25 12.98 9.07 6.09
C THR A 25 14.23 9.30 5.23
N CYS A 26 14.39 8.54 4.14
CA CYS A 26 15.48 8.72 3.20
C CYS A 26 15.54 10.16 2.64
N ASN A 27 16.72 10.78 2.68
CA ASN A 27 16.92 12.14 2.16
C ASN A 27 16.80 12.15 0.63
N ILE A 28 16.12 13.17 0.11
CA ILE A 28 15.98 13.40 -1.33
C ILE A 28 16.69 14.70 -1.71
N THR A 29 17.22 14.75 -2.92
CA THR A 29 17.75 15.98 -3.54
C THR A 29 16.75 16.60 -4.51
N THR A 30 15.68 15.88 -4.84
CA THR A 30 14.59 16.29 -5.73
C THR A 30 13.49 17.02 -4.96
N PRO A 31 12.74 17.92 -5.63
CA PRO A 31 11.62 18.63 -5.00
C PRO A 31 10.42 17.74 -4.66
N PHE A 32 10.40 16.52 -5.18
CA PHE A 32 9.34 15.53 -4.98
C PHE A 32 9.95 14.18 -4.60
N LYS A 33 9.17 13.39 -3.86
CA LYS A 33 9.50 12.01 -3.50
C LYS A 33 8.34 11.11 -3.86
N PHE A 34 8.64 10.04 -4.60
CA PHE A 34 7.69 8.98 -4.89
C PHE A 34 8.05 7.77 -4.04
N LEU A 35 7.06 7.25 -3.34
CA LEU A 35 7.16 6.03 -2.56
C LEU A 35 6.25 4.98 -3.16
N GLU A 36 6.79 3.79 -3.41
CA GLU A 36 5.97 2.60 -3.64
C GLU A 36 5.48 2.11 -2.27
N ARG A 37 4.18 2.27 -2.02
CA ARG A 37 3.52 2.03 -0.74
C ARG A 37 4.05 2.90 0.40
N SER A 38 3.55 2.65 1.61
CA SER A 38 3.90 3.41 2.80
C SER A 38 3.62 2.65 4.09
N VAL A 39 4.12 3.19 5.20
CA VAL A 39 3.75 2.72 6.55
C VAL A 39 2.23 2.69 6.74
N PHE A 40 1.47 3.57 6.08
CA PHE A 40 0.00 3.56 6.10
C PHE A 40 -0.58 2.34 5.40
N SER A 41 -0.16 2.02 4.17
CA SER A 41 -0.70 0.85 3.46
C SER A 41 -0.23 -0.46 4.08
N ALA A 42 0.98 -0.51 4.67
CA ALA A 42 1.40 -1.64 5.49
C ALA A 42 0.42 -1.90 6.64
N ARG A 43 0.04 -0.87 7.39
CA ARG A 43 -0.86 -1.00 8.54
C ARG A 43 -2.33 -1.17 8.16
N TYR A 44 -2.85 -0.31 7.31
CA TYR A 44 -4.28 -0.22 7.00
C TYR A 44 -4.74 -1.24 5.97
N CYS A 45 -3.83 -1.77 5.12
CA CYS A 45 -4.16 -2.87 4.20
C CYS A 45 -3.63 -4.21 4.68
N PHE A 46 -2.31 -4.37 4.76
CA PHE A 46 -1.71 -5.70 4.94
C PHE A 46 -1.85 -6.25 6.36
N VAL A 47 -1.57 -5.44 7.39
CA VAL A 47 -1.78 -5.84 8.78
C VAL A 47 -3.27 -6.06 9.07
N GLU A 48 -4.13 -5.19 8.53
CA GLU A 48 -5.59 -5.35 8.65
C GLU A 48 -6.06 -6.67 8.00
N LYS A 49 -5.58 -6.99 6.80
CA LYS A 49 -5.87 -8.27 6.12
C LYS A 49 -5.45 -9.46 6.96
N LEU A 50 -4.20 -9.47 7.45
CA LEU A 50 -3.66 -10.57 8.24
C LEU A 50 -4.42 -10.75 9.57
N LYS A 51 -4.91 -9.66 10.17
CA LYS A 51 -5.80 -9.71 11.33
C LYS A 51 -7.16 -10.34 10.97
N ARG A 52 -7.80 -9.89 9.88
CA ARG A 52 -9.11 -10.43 9.44
C ARG A 52 -9.03 -11.92 9.11
N ASP A 53 -7.91 -12.37 8.56
CA ASP A 53 -7.65 -13.77 8.25
C ASP A 53 -7.29 -14.62 9.48
N GLY A 54 -7.11 -14.02 10.65
CA GLY A 54 -6.69 -14.71 11.86
C GLY A 54 -5.23 -15.19 11.84
N PHE A 55 -4.38 -14.58 11.02
CA PHE A 55 -2.93 -14.85 10.98
C PHE A 55 -2.13 -14.00 11.97
N LEU A 56 -2.74 -12.98 12.55
CA LEU A 56 -2.17 -12.22 13.67
C LEU A 56 -3.02 -12.42 14.92
N SER A 57 -2.39 -12.79 16.01
CA SER A 57 -3.02 -12.78 17.32
C SER A 57 -3.30 -11.34 17.80
N PRO A 58 -4.25 -11.13 18.72
CA PRO A 58 -4.54 -9.79 19.24
C PRO A 58 -3.33 -9.06 19.83
N PRO A 59 -2.40 -9.71 20.56
CA PRO A 59 -1.16 -9.07 21.02
C PRO A 59 -0.23 -8.67 19.87
N GLU A 60 -0.01 -9.54 18.88
CA GLU A 60 0.85 -9.24 17.73
C GLU A 60 0.32 -8.05 16.92
N PHE A 61 -1.00 -8.02 16.69
CA PHE A 61 -1.65 -6.89 16.05
C PHE A 61 -1.46 -5.60 16.86
N SER A 62 -1.70 -5.65 18.18
CA SER A 62 -1.55 -4.49 19.07
C SER A 62 -0.12 -3.91 19.01
N VAL A 63 0.90 -4.77 19.00
CA VAL A 63 2.30 -4.34 18.88
C VAL A 63 2.57 -3.66 17.53
N LEU A 64 2.13 -4.25 16.41
CA LEU A 64 2.30 -3.65 15.08
C LEU A 64 1.56 -2.32 14.93
N ASP A 65 0.40 -2.19 15.57
CA ASP A 65 -0.40 -0.97 15.57
C ASP A 65 0.23 0.13 16.44
N GLU A 66 0.75 -0.22 17.62
CA GLU A 66 1.45 0.72 18.50
C GLU A 66 2.74 1.24 17.85
N TRP A 67 3.51 0.35 17.22
CA TRP A 67 4.68 0.76 16.42
C TRP A 67 4.30 1.73 15.30
N PHE A 68 3.25 1.43 14.55
CA PHE A 68 2.76 2.33 13.51
C PHE A 68 2.38 3.71 14.09
N ARG A 69 1.64 3.76 15.19
CA ARG A 69 1.26 5.03 15.84
C ARG A 69 2.49 5.81 16.31
N TRP A 70 3.47 5.15 16.91
CA TRP A 70 4.74 5.77 17.32
C TRP A 70 5.50 6.33 16.11
N ILE A 71 5.59 5.57 15.01
CA ILE A 71 6.21 6.02 13.76
C ILE A 71 5.55 7.29 13.25
N CYS A 72 4.21 7.32 13.15
CA CYS A 72 3.47 8.50 12.69
C CYS A 72 3.68 9.73 13.59
N GLN A 73 3.89 9.55 14.89
CA GLN A 73 4.08 10.65 15.84
C GLN A 73 5.52 11.16 15.90
N GLN A 74 6.51 10.26 15.76
CA GLN A 74 7.91 10.58 16.06
C GLN A 74 8.80 10.70 14.82
N GLN A 75 8.35 10.21 13.66
CA GLN A 75 9.15 10.15 12.44
C GLN A 75 8.55 11.00 11.32
N LYS A 76 9.41 11.40 10.38
CA LYS A 76 9.02 12.17 9.18
C LYS A 76 8.40 11.25 8.13
N VAL A 77 7.18 10.78 8.41
CA VAL A 77 6.40 9.91 7.51
C VAL A 77 5.14 10.58 6.95
N ALA A 78 4.96 11.87 7.22
CA ALA A 78 3.87 12.65 6.65
C ALA A 78 4.01 12.70 5.13
N VAL A 79 2.87 12.59 4.45
CA VAL A 79 2.75 12.68 3.00
C VAL A 79 1.76 13.74 2.64
N ASP A 80 1.70 14.12 1.37
CA ASP A 80 0.84 15.19 0.89
C ASP A 80 -0.28 14.68 -0.03
N LEU A 81 -0.09 13.50 -0.63
CA LEU A 81 -1.06 12.87 -1.54
C LEU A 81 -0.88 11.35 -1.58
N PHE A 82 -1.99 10.61 -1.53
CA PHE A 82 -2.02 9.22 -1.97
C PHE A 82 -2.46 9.14 -3.43
N VAL A 83 -1.72 8.37 -4.21
CA VAL A 83 -2.10 7.97 -5.57
C VAL A 83 -2.55 6.52 -5.52
N TYR A 84 -3.84 6.28 -5.72
CA TYR A 84 -4.42 4.94 -5.72
C TYR A 84 -4.54 4.41 -7.14
N LEU A 85 -3.79 3.36 -7.46
CA LEU A 85 -3.84 2.69 -8.76
C LEU A 85 -4.94 1.63 -8.76
N ARG A 86 -6.17 2.09 -8.97
CA ARG A 86 -7.36 1.24 -8.90
C ARG A 86 -7.40 0.33 -10.13
N THR A 87 -7.30 -0.97 -9.87
CA THR A 87 -7.34 -2.03 -10.88
C THR A 87 -8.27 -3.13 -10.39
N ASP A 88 -9.05 -3.69 -11.29
CA ASP A 88 -9.98 -4.77 -11.00
C ASP A 88 -9.20 -6.03 -10.56
N PRO A 89 -9.69 -6.79 -9.55
CA PRO A 89 -9.01 -7.98 -9.04
C PRO A 89 -8.65 -8.99 -10.13
N GLU A 90 -9.52 -9.17 -11.13
CA GLU A 90 -9.35 -10.05 -12.27
C GLU A 90 -8.11 -9.65 -13.09
N VAL A 91 -8.00 -8.36 -13.42
CA VAL A 91 -6.87 -7.81 -14.18
C VAL A 91 -5.57 -7.91 -13.37
N VAL A 92 -5.61 -7.65 -12.06
CA VAL A 92 -4.45 -7.83 -11.17
C VAL A 92 -4.02 -9.30 -11.15
N TYR A 93 -4.96 -10.22 -11.05
CA TYR A 93 -4.67 -11.65 -10.99
C TYR A 93 -4.04 -12.16 -12.29
N GLU A 94 -4.57 -11.75 -13.44
CA GLU A 94 -3.96 -12.04 -14.75
C GLU A 94 -2.52 -11.50 -14.84
N ARG A 95 -2.27 -10.28 -14.35
CA ARG A 95 -0.93 -9.68 -14.31
C ARG A 95 0.03 -10.47 -13.41
N ILE A 96 -0.44 -10.97 -12.27
CA ILE A 96 0.37 -11.83 -11.37
C ILE A 96 0.75 -13.12 -12.09
N LEU A 97 -0.22 -13.79 -12.73
CA LEU A 97 0.03 -15.01 -13.49
C LEU A 97 1.01 -14.79 -14.65
N LYS A 98 0.89 -13.67 -15.37
CA LYS A 98 1.79 -13.31 -16.48
C LYS A 98 3.21 -12.99 -15.99
N ARG A 99 3.36 -12.38 -14.81
CA ARG A 99 4.66 -12.04 -14.22
C ARG A 99 5.40 -13.26 -13.68
N ASP A 100 4.65 -14.29 -13.28
CA ASP A 100 5.14 -15.63 -12.93
C ASP A 100 6.25 -15.64 -11.85
N ARG A 101 6.09 -14.83 -10.80
CA ARG A 101 7.01 -14.86 -9.65
C ARG A 101 6.76 -16.11 -8.81
N THR A 102 7.83 -16.83 -8.49
CA THR A 102 7.79 -18.10 -7.74
C THR A 102 7.02 -17.99 -6.43
N GLU A 103 7.18 -16.88 -5.70
CA GLU A 103 6.56 -16.63 -4.41
C GLU A 103 5.06 -16.30 -4.50
N GLU A 104 4.57 -15.88 -5.67
CA GLU A 104 3.20 -15.41 -5.88
C GLU A 104 2.30 -16.47 -6.54
N ARG A 105 2.88 -17.54 -7.10
CA ARG A 105 2.12 -18.64 -7.76
C ARG A 105 1.07 -19.30 -6.85
N THR A 106 1.29 -19.29 -5.54
CA THR A 106 0.39 -19.89 -4.56
C THR A 106 -0.67 -18.92 -4.03
N VAL A 107 -0.68 -17.68 -4.49
CA VAL A 107 -1.63 -16.67 -4.01
C VAL A 107 -3.00 -16.91 -4.66
N PRO A 108 -4.06 -17.18 -3.88
CA PRO A 108 -5.38 -17.43 -4.43
C PRO A 108 -6.03 -16.12 -4.90
N PHE A 109 -6.89 -16.20 -5.90
CA PHE A 109 -7.67 -15.05 -6.39
C PHE A 109 -8.44 -14.33 -5.26
N GLU A 110 -9.06 -15.09 -4.36
CA GLU A 110 -9.79 -14.55 -3.20
C GLU A 110 -8.92 -13.67 -2.28
N TYR A 111 -7.61 -13.95 -2.19
CA TYR A 111 -6.70 -13.09 -1.44
C TYR A 111 -6.53 -11.73 -2.12
N ILE A 112 -6.44 -11.70 -3.45
CA ILE A 112 -6.34 -10.46 -4.24
C ILE A 112 -7.64 -9.66 -4.14
N LYS A 113 -8.79 -10.33 -4.28
CA LYS A 113 -10.10 -9.71 -4.14
C LYS A 113 -10.30 -9.08 -2.75
N SER A 114 -9.99 -9.82 -1.69
CA SER A 114 -10.11 -9.31 -0.33
C SER A 114 -9.13 -8.16 -0.03
N LEU A 115 -7.93 -8.17 -0.62
CA LEU A 115 -7.04 -7.00 -0.55
C LEU A 115 -7.61 -5.80 -1.30
N HIS A 116 -8.20 -6.01 -2.48
CA HIS A 116 -8.84 -4.94 -3.25
C HIS A 116 -9.97 -4.29 -2.44
N GLU A 117 -10.85 -5.08 -1.82
CA GLU A 117 -11.92 -4.58 -0.95
C GLU A 117 -11.39 -3.71 0.20
N ILE A 118 -10.28 -4.09 0.84
CA ILE A 118 -9.66 -3.28 1.90
C ILE A 118 -9.15 -1.94 1.34
N HIS A 119 -8.57 -1.92 0.13
CA HIS A 119 -8.14 -0.68 -0.50
C HIS A 119 -9.33 0.20 -0.89
N GLU A 120 -10.40 -0.38 -1.43
CA GLU A 120 -11.63 0.34 -1.76
C GLU A 120 -12.23 0.98 -0.51
N ASP A 121 -12.37 0.22 0.58
CA ASP A 121 -12.93 0.71 1.84
C ASP A 121 -12.05 1.80 2.48
N TRP A 122 -10.74 1.74 2.30
CA TRP A 122 -9.83 2.74 2.85
C TRP A 122 -9.70 4.00 1.97
N LEU A 123 -9.36 3.83 0.69
CA LEU A 123 -8.92 4.91 -0.18
C LEU A 123 -10.08 5.51 -1.00
N TYR A 124 -11.07 4.71 -1.37
CA TYR A 124 -12.15 5.12 -2.26
C TYR A 124 -13.43 5.47 -1.49
N HIS A 125 -14.01 4.51 -0.78
CA HIS A 125 -15.22 4.69 0.03
C HIS A 125 -14.95 5.43 1.34
N LYS A 126 -13.70 5.36 1.86
CA LYS A 126 -13.27 6.00 3.12
C LYS A 126 -14.12 5.59 4.33
N THR A 127 -14.47 4.30 4.39
CA THR A 127 -15.31 3.69 5.42
C THR A 127 -14.49 2.95 6.49
N LEU A 128 -13.26 2.56 6.18
CA LEU A 128 -12.45 1.71 7.08
C LEU A 128 -11.48 2.49 7.98
N TYR A 129 -10.68 3.38 7.39
CA TYR A 129 -9.70 4.19 8.11
C TYR A 129 -9.72 5.62 7.58
N GLU A 130 -9.44 6.59 8.45
CA GLU A 130 -9.27 7.98 8.03
C GLU A 130 -8.03 8.12 7.15
N CYS A 131 -8.19 8.89 6.07
CA CYS A 131 -7.11 9.20 5.16
C CYS A 131 -6.58 10.60 5.51
N PRO A 132 -5.33 10.73 6.00
CA PRO A 132 -4.79 12.02 6.46
C PRO A 132 -4.60 13.03 5.33
N VAL A 133 -4.63 12.59 4.08
CA VAL A 133 -4.41 13.43 2.89
C VAL A 133 -5.39 13.12 1.76
N PRO A 134 -5.49 13.99 0.75
CA PRO A 134 -6.27 13.69 -0.44
C PRO A 134 -5.82 12.37 -1.11
N VAL A 135 -6.78 11.72 -1.75
CA VAL A 135 -6.55 10.50 -2.55
C VAL A 135 -6.85 10.85 -4.00
N PHE A 136 -5.88 10.63 -4.87
CA PHE A 136 -6.03 10.73 -6.32
C PHE A 136 -6.12 9.32 -6.89
N THR A 137 -7.24 8.99 -7.54
CA THR A 137 -7.49 7.65 -8.07
C THR A 137 -7.23 7.61 -9.56
N ILE A 138 -6.44 6.64 -10.01
CA ILE A 138 -6.14 6.40 -11.42
C ILE A 138 -6.71 5.03 -11.78
N ASP A 139 -7.51 4.97 -12.85
CA ASP A 139 -7.91 3.70 -13.45
C ASP A 139 -6.69 3.06 -14.13
N ALA A 140 -6.20 1.98 -13.53
CA ALA A 140 -5.04 1.25 -13.97
C ALA A 140 -5.40 -0.12 -14.59
N ASN A 141 -6.66 -0.31 -15.01
CA ASN A 141 -7.06 -1.48 -15.82
C ASN A 141 -6.44 -1.46 -17.22
N MET A 142 -6.17 -0.26 -17.76
CA MET A 142 -5.54 -0.05 -19.06
C MET A 142 -4.09 -0.58 -19.13
N ASP A 143 -3.59 -0.76 -20.35
CA ASP A 143 -2.22 -1.19 -20.60
C ASP A 143 -1.21 -0.08 -20.22
N LEU A 144 0.02 -0.46 -19.87
CA LEU A 144 1.10 0.47 -19.50
C LEU A 144 1.35 1.55 -20.57
N SER A 145 1.14 1.20 -21.83
CA SER A 145 1.26 2.11 -22.97
C SER A 145 0.27 3.28 -22.93
N GLU A 146 -0.93 3.07 -22.38
CA GLU A 146 -2.00 4.07 -22.27
C GLU A 146 -1.94 4.83 -20.95
N ILE A 147 -1.56 4.14 -19.88
CA ILE A 147 -1.36 4.71 -18.53
C ILE A 147 -0.37 5.87 -18.55
N THR A 148 0.70 5.78 -19.36
CA THR A 148 1.69 6.87 -19.47
C THR A 148 1.07 8.17 -20.01
N GLY A 149 0.07 8.07 -20.88
CA GLY A 149 -0.67 9.21 -21.40
C GLY A 149 -1.58 9.85 -20.35
N GLU A 150 -2.26 9.04 -19.54
CA GLU A 150 -3.07 9.53 -18.43
C GLU A 150 -2.22 10.21 -17.36
N TYR A 151 -1.10 9.61 -16.95
CA TYR A 151 -0.17 10.24 -15.99
C TYR A 151 0.28 11.64 -16.45
N LYS A 152 0.59 11.81 -17.74
CA LYS A 152 0.98 13.11 -18.30
C LYS A 152 -0.14 14.15 -18.25
N LYS A 153 -1.40 13.74 -18.41
CA LYS A 153 -2.56 14.65 -18.29
C LYS A 153 -2.69 15.18 -16.86
N PHE A 154 -2.34 14.37 -15.87
CA PHE A 154 -2.43 14.71 -14.46
C PHE A 154 -1.12 15.17 -13.84
N GLU A 155 -0.04 15.21 -14.61
CA GLU A 155 1.31 15.62 -14.15
C GLU A 155 1.28 16.98 -13.46
N ASN A 156 0.53 17.95 -14.00
CA ASN A 156 0.39 19.28 -13.38
C ASN A 156 -0.43 19.27 -12.08
N GLN A 157 -1.43 18.40 -11.95
CA GLN A 157 -2.25 18.28 -10.73
C GLN A 157 -1.51 17.52 -9.62
N ILE A 158 -0.66 16.56 -10.01
CA ILE A 158 0.18 15.80 -9.11
C ILE A 158 1.36 16.67 -8.69
N LEU A 159 2.11 17.30 -9.60
CA LEU A 159 3.37 17.99 -9.33
C LEU A 159 3.25 19.47 -8.89
N GLU A 160 2.07 19.95 -8.51
CA GLU A 160 1.92 21.29 -7.95
C GLU A 160 2.56 21.38 -6.54
N LYS A 161 3.84 21.84 -6.54
CA LYS A 161 4.73 22.32 -5.45
C LYS A 161 4.76 21.53 -4.12
N ASN A 162 5.97 21.06 -3.78
CA ASN A 162 6.41 20.58 -2.45
C ASN A 162 5.56 19.47 -1.82
N LYS A 163 5.36 18.37 -2.56
CA LYS A 163 4.56 17.24 -2.09
C LYS A 163 5.33 15.91 -2.14
N ILE A 164 5.22 15.11 -1.08
CA ILE A 164 5.63 13.71 -0.97
C ILE A 164 4.44 12.84 -1.39
N PHE A 165 4.67 11.99 -2.38
CA PHE A 165 3.66 11.11 -2.98
C PHE A 165 3.91 9.66 -2.58
N ILE A 166 2.83 8.96 -2.31
CA ILE A 166 2.84 7.50 -2.23
C ILE A 166 1.93 6.96 -3.33
N GLY A 167 2.48 6.12 -4.19
CA GLY A 167 1.67 5.18 -4.98
C GLY A 167 1.29 4.01 -4.08
N VAL A 168 0.00 3.85 -3.78
CA VAL A 168 -0.52 2.65 -3.09
C VAL A 168 -1.15 1.73 -4.11
#